data_AF-A0A930B8C7-F1
#
_entry.id   AF-A0A930B8C7-F1
#
_cell.length_a   1.000
_cell.length_b   1.000
_cell.length_c   1.000
_cell.angle_alpha   90.00
_cell.angle_beta   90.00
_cell.angle_gamma   90.00
#
_symmetry.space_group_name_H-M   'P 1'
#
loop_
_entity.id
_entity.type
_entity.pdbx_description
1 polymer ?
#
loop_
_entity_poly.entity_id
_entity_poly.type
_entity_poly.pdbx_seq_one_letter_code
_entity_poly.pdbx_strand_id
1 'polypeptide(L)'
;MDIQKFIKSEVIMKHTKMTALLCTLALSGYISATAAPQAGSTPLDPYRAAVQKMKDLEKAEKKGEQSAPASAPAAAAPAGDVNYTDALLKGLDLTVSDVQASVESGTFKNLSPEAPKPVVEQPAAEPEPAEEPEPETEPEPISPPVKKYTISQGETANELSSDGNYENGVYTSDKADENALRVPMAYITAPNAQITKTGDSTDVDSSRLYGQNAAFLATHGGRATMTGARISSSGIGSTGAYGYSKSTYISLKDSSVVTTGNNSAGTAVSARAMMKVENSTVSTTGDSSPAIMIADGGGILIADGGSFSTSGAMSQGIYSKGDVTVTNASVNALNTKAAVLKGNNTITLSGTILEGKETTDAVPYNIVLFSDEKDIGTMGTQHFDVRGGSLISHKGGMFYVTATHGKISLNGTAITMDDPAANLITVAGNDGANGWGTPGRNGGHVELVADNQVLTGNISVDSISNINMTLKNNSTFNGMISIVPNVEGGEKYKTNADVFIAAGSTWNLTGNSTLTSLYNLGTINYNGYTITLADGTVMKE
;
A
#
# COMPACT_ATOMS: atom_id res chain seq x y z
N MET A 1 -34.77 6.72 60.80
CA MET A 1 -33.39 7.13 60.46
C MET A 1 -32.54 5.88 60.37
N ASP A 2 -32.36 5.45 59.12
CA ASP A 2 -31.30 4.64 58.49
C ASP A 2 -30.79 3.35 59.11
N ILE A 3 -31.38 2.25 58.63
CA ILE A 3 -30.87 0.88 58.65
C ILE A 3 -30.15 0.62 57.32
N GLN A 4 -28.85 0.94 57.25
CA GLN A 4 -27.93 0.34 56.26
C GLN A 4 -26.50 0.27 56.83
N LYS A 5 -26.34 -0.58 57.85
CA LYS A 5 -25.04 -1.17 58.20
C LYS A 5 -25.17 -2.68 58.14
N PHE A 6 -24.99 -3.23 56.95
CA PHE A 6 -24.55 -4.61 56.75
C PHE A 6 -23.85 -4.73 55.39
N ILE A 7 -22.77 -3.96 55.21
CA ILE A 7 -21.77 -4.24 54.17
C ILE A 7 -20.40 -3.95 54.78
N LYS A 8 -19.77 -4.99 55.33
CA LYS A 8 -18.32 -5.16 55.30
C LYS A 8 -17.99 -6.64 55.47
N SER A 9 -17.20 -7.12 54.52
CA SER A 9 -16.37 -8.33 54.49
C SER A 9 -16.92 -9.53 53.70
N GLU A 10 -16.08 -9.94 52.74
CA GLU A 10 -16.01 -11.23 52.03
C GLU A 10 -17.08 -11.53 50.98
N VAL A 11 -16.83 -12.16 49.83
CA VAL A 11 -15.65 -12.52 49.02
C VAL A 11 -16.28 -13.20 47.78
N ILE A 12 -15.81 -12.84 46.57
CA ILE A 12 -15.62 -13.74 45.41
C ILE A 12 -16.77 -14.69 45.00
N MET A 13 -17.46 -14.43 43.88
CA MET A 13 -17.34 -15.26 42.66
C MET A 13 -18.12 -14.70 41.45
N LYS A 14 -17.45 -14.73 40.30
CA LYS A 14 -17.80 -14.18 38.99
C LYS A 14 -19.08 -14.77 38.38
N HIS A 15 -19.91 -13.90 37.80
CA HIS A 15 -21.03 -14.22 36.90
C HIS A 15 -20.60 -14.79 35.52
N THR A 16 -19.56 -15.62 35.48
CA THR A 16 -19.09 -16.29 34.26
C THR A 16 -19.05 -17.81 34.41
N LYS A 17 -19.58 -18.37 35.53
CA LYS A 17 -19.64 -19.82 35.76
C LYS A 17 -21.05 -20.42 35.80
N MET A 18 -22.09 -19.68 35.43
CA MET A 18 -23.46 -20.23 35.34
C MET A 18 -23.89 -20.68 33.93
N THR A 19 -23.08 -20.41 32.90
CA THR A 19 -23.30 -20.95 31.53
C THR A 19 -22.59 -22.29 31.31
N ALA A 20 -21.54 -22.57 32.09
CA ALA A 20 -20.81 -23.86 32.04
C ALA A 20 -21.48 -24.98 32.85
N LEU A 21 -22.40 -24.66 33.78
CA LEU A 21 -23.13 -25.64 34.59
C LEU A 21 -24.40 -26.17 33.88
N LEU A 22 -24.95 -25.42 32.91
CA LEU A 22 -26.06 -25.91 32.08
C LEU A 22 -25.60 -26.78 30.90
N CYS A 23 -24.35 -26.65 30.45
CA CYS A 23 -23.80 -27.53 29.40
C CYS A 23 -23.39 -28.92 29.90
N THR A 24 -23.28 -29.13 31.22
CA THR A 24 -22.93 -30.44 31.83
C THR A 24 -24.15 -31.28 32.23
N LEU A 25 -25.37 -30.72 32.20
CA LEU A 25 -26.62 -31.45 32.46
C LEU A 25 -27.40 -31.83 31.19
N ALA A 26 -26.96 -31.36 30.00
CA ALA A 26 -27.56 -31.70 28.71
C ALA A 26 -26.95 -32.95 28.04
N LEU A 27 -25.98 -33.61 28.69
CA LEU A 27 -25.35 -34.87 28.23
C LEU A 27 -25.81 -36.11 29.00
N SER A 28 -26.73 -35.99 29.96
CA SER A 28 -27.37 -37.13 30.64
C SER A 28 -28.83 -37.23 30.20
N GLY A 29 -29.11 -38.02 29.16
CA GLY A 29 -30.45 -38.19 28.61
C GLY A 29 -31.45 -38.74 29.63
N TYR A 30 -32.29 -37.87 30.19
CA TYR A 30 -33.47 -38.23 30.95
C TYR A 30 -34.65 -37.26 30.67
N ILE A 31 -35.66 -37.82 30.01
CA ILE A 31 -37.12 -37.58 30.16
C ILE A 31 -37.81 -36.55 29.25
N SER A 32 -38.98 -37.03 28.80
CA SER A 32 -39.99 -36.60 27.83
C SER A 32 -40.61 -35.20 27.96
N ALA A 33 -41.13 -34.78 26.80
CA ALA A 33 -42.04 -33.67 26.56
C ALA A 33 -43.34 -33.74 27.39
N THR A 34 -43.79 -32.59 27.92
CA THR A 34 -45.17 -32.08 27.82
C THR A 34 -45.29 -30.65 28.37
N ALA A 35 -46.18 -29.87 27.74
CA ALA A 35 -46.80 -28.58 28.13
C ALA A 35 -46.14 -27.25 27.68
N ALA A 36 -46.83 -26.59 26.74
CA ALA A 36 -46.62 -25.24 26.19
C ALA A 36 -47.18 -24.12 27.11
N PRO A 37 -46.94 -22.80 26.85
CA PRO A 37 -47.70 -22.06 25.82
C PRO A 37 -46.92 -20.98 25.04
N GLN A 38 -47.52 -20.53 23.93
CA GLN A 38 -47.21 -19.35 23.11
C GLN A 38 -47.52 -18.02 23.84
N ALA A 39 -47.09 -16.81 23.48
CA ALA A 39 -46.23 -16.21 22.46
C ALA A 39 -45.70 -14.88 23.04
N GLY A 40 -44.55 -14.39 22.56
CA GLY A 40 -44.06 -13.04 22.90
C GLY A 40 -42.76 -12.72 22.17
N SER A 41 -42.85 -11.78 21.24
CA SER A 41 -41.78 -11.24 20.39
C SER A 41 -40.41 -11.11 21.08
N THR A 42 -39.42 -11.85 20.58
CA THR A 42 -38.00 -11.61 20.84
C THR A 42 -37.20 -11.70 19.53
N PRO A 43 -36.09 -10.95 19.41
CA PRO A 43 -35.39 -10.74 18.14
C PRO A 43 -34.81 -12.04 17.58
N LEU A 44 -34.82 -12.19 16.25
CA LEU A 44 -34.19 -13.28 15.51
C LEU A 44 -32.76 -13.52 16.02
N ASP A 45 -32.56 -14.66 16.68
CA ASP A 45 -31.27 -15.17 17.11
C ASP A 45 -30.35 -15.37 15.88
N PRO A 46 -29.29 -14.57 15.71
CA PRO A 46 -28.38 -14.64 14.56
C PRO A 46 -27.65 -15.99 14.48
N TYR A 47 -27.58 -16.74 15.59
CA TYR A 47 -26.94 -18.05 15.63
C TYR A 47 -27.77 -19.12 14.90
N ARG A 48 -29.11 -19.06 15.00
CA ARG A 48 -30.00 -20.05 14.36
C ARG A 48 -30.06 -19.87 12.84
N ALA A 49 -29.98 -18.64 12.36
CA ALA A 49 -29.92 -18.33 10.93
C ALA A 49 -28.59 -18.76 10.29
N ALA A 50 -27.46 -18.60 10.99
CA ALA A 50 -26.15 -19.04 10.52
C ALA A 50 -26.04 -20.58 10.44
N VAL A 51 -26.57 -21.28 11.44
CA VAL A 51 -26.57 -22.76 11.47
C VAL A 51 -27.45 -23.35 10.37
N GLN A 52 -28.59 -22.71 10.06
CA GLN A 52 -29.43 -23.16 8.96
C GLN A 52 -28.75 -22.94 7.59
N LYS A 53 -28.08 -21.79 7.42
CA LYS A 53 -27.34 -21.48 6.19
C LYS A 53 -26.16 -22.43 5.95
N MET A 54 -25.49 -22.89 7.02
CA MET A 54 -24.45 -23.92 6.92
C MET A 54 -25.00 -25.31 6.55
N LYS A 55 -26.17 -25.69 7.10
CA LYS A 55 -26.85 -26.96 6.73
C LYS A 55 -27.35 -26.95 5.28
N ASP A 56 -27.74 -25.79 4.77
CA ASP A 56 -28.19 -25.63 3.39
C ASP A 56 -27.00 -25.68 2.41
N LEU A 57 -25.81 -25.19 2.81
CA LEU A 57 -24.56 -25.32 2.06
C LEU A 57 -24.04 -26.77 2.03
N GLU A 58 -24.10 -27.50 3.15
CA GLU A 58 -23.74 -28.93 3.21
C GLU A 58 -24.67 -29.81 2.34
N LYS A 59 -25.93 -29.41 2.17
CA LYS A 59 -26.88 -30.08 1.25
C LYS A 59 -26.62 -29.77 -0.21
N ALA A 60 -26.00 -28.63 -0.52
CA ALA A 60 -25.64 -28.24 -1.88
C ALA A 60 -24.39 -28.99 -2.37
N GLU A 61 -23.41 -29.24 -1.49
CA GLU A 61 -22.21 -30.01 -1.82
C GLU A 61 -22.51 -31.50 -2.08
N LYS A 62 -23.47 -32.09 -1.37
CA LYS A 62 -23.86 -33.51 -1.56
C LYS A 62 -24.72 -33.80 -2.79
N LYS A 63 -25.02 -32.81 -3.63
CA LYS A 63 -25.73 -32.98 -4.91
C LYS A 63 -24.83 -32.88 -6.14
N GLY A 64 -23.52 -32.68 -5.97
CA GLY A 64 -22.57 -32.46 -7.06
C GLY A 64 -21.92 -33.72 -7.67
N GLU A 65 -22.10 -34.90 -7.09
CA GLU A 65 -21.46 -36.14 -7.57
C GLU A 65 -22.44 -37.04 -8.35
N GLN A 66 -22.58 -36.81 -9.67
CA GLN A 66 -22.73 -37.93 -10.63
C GLN A 66 -22.58 -37.53 -12.10
N SER A 67 -21.63 -38.20 -12.77
CA SER A 67 -21.44 -38.45 -14.21
C SER A 67 -21.14 -37.26 -15.15
N ALA A 68 -19.91 -37.27 -15.69
CA ALA A 68 -19.52 -36.54 -16.90
C ALA A 68 -19.95 -37.29 -18.18
N PRO A 69 -20.24 -36.55 -19.25
CA PRO A 69 -19.59 -36.83 -20.53
C PRO A 69 -18.98 -35.57 -21.17
N ALA A 70 -18.06 -35.83 -22.11
CA ALA A 70 -17.07 -34.90 -22.65
C ALA A 70 -17.60 -33.75 -23.53
N SER A 71 -16.96 -32.58 -23.32
CA SER A 71 -16.59 -31.49 -24.23
C SER A 71 -17.60 -30.92 -25.24
N ALA A 72 -17.97 -29.66 -25.01
CA ALA A 72 -18.10 -28.61 -26.04
C ALA A 72 -17.55 -27.28 -25.46
N PRO A 73 -16.89 -26.40 -26.24
CA PRO A 73 -16.29 -25.18 -25.69
C PRO A 73 -17.38 -24.22 -25.24
N ALA A 74 -17.36 -23.84 -23.96
CA ALA A 74 -18.26 -22.83 -23.42
C ALA A 74 -17.95 -21.48 -24.08
N ALA A 75 -18.99 -20.88 -24.68
CA ALA A 75 -18.95 -19.51 -25.19
C ALA A 75 -18.51 -18.55 -24.08
N ALA A 76 -17.64 -17.60 -24.44
CA ALA A 76 -17.13 -16.57 -23.55
C ALA A 76 -18.27 -15.83 -22.85
N ALA A 77 -18.24 -15.83 -21.51
CA ALA A 77 -19.09 -14.95 -20.71
C ALA A 77 -18.72 -13.49 -21.04
N PRO A 78 -19.70 -12.56 -21.08
CA PRO A 78 -19.41 -11.16 -21.35
C PRO A 78 -18.53 -10.60 -20.23
N ALA A 79 -17.45 -9.91 -20.62
CA ALA A 79 -16.54 -9.23 -19.70
C ALA A 79 -17.31 -8.17 -18.90
N GLY A 80 -17.53 -8.42 -17.61
CA GLY A 80 -18.13 -7.44 -16.70
C GLY A 80 -17.19 -6.27 -16.44
N ASP A 81 -17.75 -5.10 -16.10
CA ASP A 81 -17.01 -3.92 -15.64
C ASP A 81 -16.11 -4.30 -14.45
N VAL A 82 -14.79 -4.40 -14.65
CA VAL A 82 -13.84 -4.71 -13.57
C VAL A 82 -13.50 -3.42 -12.82
N ASN A 83 -13.91 -3.34 -11.55
CA ASN A 83 -13.42 -2.33 -10.62
C ASN A 83 -12.10 -2.82 -10.01
N TYR A 84 -10.98 -2.27 -10.49
CA TYR A 84 -9.63 -2.68 -10.09
C TYR A 84 -9.32 -2.46 -8.64
N THR A 85 -9.83 -1.36 -8.09
CA THR A 85 -9.71 -1.04 -6.67
C THR A 85 -10.35 -2.16 -5.86
N ASP A 86 -11.53 -2.66 -6.24
CA ASP A 86 -12.18 -3.79 -5.55
C ASP A 86 -11.45 -5.13 -5.74
N ALA A 87 -10.80 -5.38 -6.88
CA ALA A 87 -10.04 -6.60 -7.12
C ALA A 87 -8.73 -6.63 -6.30
N LEU A 88 -8.01 -5.50 -6.26
CA LEU A 88 -6.84 -5.29 -5.40
C LEU A 88 -7.20 -5.35 -3.91
N LEU A 89 -8.26 -4.63 -3.48
CA LEU A 89 -8.74 -4.64 -2.09
C LEU A 89 -9.26 -6.01 -1.61
N LYS A 90 -9.71 -6.88 -2.53
CA LYS A 90 -10.14 -8.26 -2.20
C LYS A 90 -8.99 -9.27 -2.26
N GLY A 91 -7.76 -8.82 -2.52
CA GLY A 91 -6.58 -9.68 -2.57
C GLY A 91 -6.59 -10.70 -3.72
N LEU A 92 -7.40 -10.48 -4.76
CA LEU A 92 -7.33 -11.28 -5.99
C LEU A 92 -6.00 -10.99 -6.68
N ASP A 93 -5.27 -12.05 -7.03
CA ASP A 93 -4.10 -11.97 -7.90
C ASP A 93 -4.59 -11.46 -9.27
N LEU A 94 -4.48 -10.15 -9.50
CA LEU A 94 -4.68 -9.60 -10.84
C LEU A 94 -3.48 -10.04 -11.68
N THR A 95 -3.75 -10.91 -12.64
CA THR A 95 -2.73 -11.28 -13.61
C THR A 95 -2.64 -10.22 -14.68
N VAL A 96 -1.49 -10.19 -15.36
CA VAL A 96 -1.28 -9.43 -16.60
C VAL A 96 -2.45 -9.57 -17.59
N SER A 97 -3.04 -10.77 -17.68
CA SER A 97 -4.11 -11.08 -18.62
C SER A 97 -5.42 -10.36 -18.28
N ASP A 98 -5.72 -10.16 -17.00
CA ASP A 98 -6.97 -9.54 -16.53
C ASP A 98 -7.01 -8.04 -16.83
N VAL A 99 -5.87 -7.38 -16.69
CA VAL A 99 -5.70 -5.95 -17.05
C VAL A 99 -5.75 -5.78 -18.55
N GLN A 100 -5.04 -6.63 -19.29
CA GLN A 100 -5.01 -6.58 -20.75
C GLN A 100 -6.40 -6.81 -21.36
N ALA A 101 -7.14 -7.83 -20.91
CA ALA A 101 -8.48 -8.12 -21.40
C ALA A 101 -9.47 -6.96 -21.20
N SER A 102 -9.32 -6.22 -20.09
CA SER A 102 -10.20 -5.11 -19.74
C SER A 102 -9.83 -3.78 -20.42
N VAL A 103 -8.54 -3.59 -20.73
CA VAL A 103 -8.05 -2.50 -21.58
C VAL A 103 -8.51 -2.72 -23.02
N GLU A 104 -8.44 -3.97 -23.49
CA GLU A 104 -8.92 -4.40 -24.81
C GLU A 104 -10.45 -4.28 -24.93
N SER A 105 -11.21 -4.56 -23.86
CA SER A 105 -12.68 -4.41 -23.83
C SER A 105 -13.16 -2.99 -23.56
N GLY A 106 -12.28 -2.04 -23.25
CA GLY A 106 -12.63 -0.66 -22.94
C GLY A 106 -13.45 -0.46 -21.65
N THR A 107 -13.55 -1.48 -20.80
CA THR A 107 -14.30 -1.45 -19.53
C THR A 107 -13.45 -0.98 -18.33
N PHE A 108 -12.22 -0.54 -18.59
CA PHE A 108 -11.28 -0.12 -17.56
C PHE A 108 -11.80 1.08 -16.73
N LYS A 109 -12.26 0.82 -15.50
CA LYS A 109 -12.65 1.85 -14.52
C LYS A 109 -11.84 1.69 -13.24
N ASN A 110 -11.01 2.68 -12.92
CA ASN A 110 -10.47 2.86 -11.58
C ASN A 110 -11.04 4.16 -10.99
N LEU A 111 -11.63 4.09 -9.79
CA LEU A 111 -12.23 5.20 -9.04
C LEU A 111 -11.91 5.12 -7.53
N SER A 112 -11.33 6.21 -7.03
CA SER A 112 -11.61 6.82 -5.72
C SER A 112 -11.77 8.33 -6.01
N PRO A 113 -12.60 9.08 -5.24
CA PRO A 113 -13.62 10.00 -5.75
C PRO A 113 -13.10 11.05 -6.75
N GLU A 114 -13.95 11.39 -7.71
CA GLU A 114 -13.67 12.40 -8.74
C GLU A 114 -13.08 13.67 -8.12
N ALA A 115 -11.94 14.10 -8.64
CA ALA A 115 -11.44 15.44 -8.39
C ALA A 115 -12.56 16.44 -8.77
N PRO A 116 -12.78 17.50 -7.97
CA PRO A 116 -13.82 18.48 -8.25
C PRO A 116 -13.61 19.06 -9.66
N LYS A 117 -14.69 19.12 -10.43
CA LYS A 117 -14.68 19.66 -11.79
C LYS A 117 -14.25 21.14 -11.73
N PRO A 118 -13.40 21.61 -12.65
CA PRO A 118 -13.08 23.02 -12.75
C PRO A 118 -14.37 23.81 -13.01
N VAL A 119 -14.55 24.89 -12.25
CA VAL A 119 -15.64 25.84 -12.43
C VAL A 119 -15.48 26.48 -13.81
N VAL A 120 -16.50 26.30 -14.66
CA VAL A 120 -16.58 26.99 -15.95
C VAL A 120 -17.03 28.43 -15.67
N GLU A 121 -16.20 29.40 -16.04
CA GLU A 121 -16.57 30.82 -15.96
C GLU A 121 -17.77 31.10 -16.88
N GLN A 122 -18.83 31.66 -16.29
CA GLN A 122 -19.99 32.17 -17.01
C GLN A 122 -19.67 33.58 -17.57
N PRO A 123 -20.17 33.98 -18.76
CA PRO A 123 -19.72 35.21 -19.42
C PRO A 123 -20.10 36.48 -18.65
N ALA A 124 -19.24 37.48 -18.79
CA ALA A 124 -19.28 38.78 -18.13
C ALA A 124 -20.65 39.49 -18.21
N ALA A 125 -21.12 39.98 -17.06
CA ALA A 125 -22.21 40.95 -16.97
C ALA A 125 -21.67 42.39 -17.11
N GLU A 126 -22.48 43.24 -17.73
CA GLU A 126 -22.26 44.68 -17.96
C GLU A 126 -22.04 45.51 -16.68
N PRO A 127 -21.44 46.70 -16.77
CA PRO A 127 -21.00 47.45 -15.59
C PRO A 127 -22.18 48.16 -14.89
N GLU A 128 -22.29 47.99 -13.57
CA GLU A 128 -23.13 48.82 -12.71
C GLU A 128 -22.38 50.08 -12.19
N PRO A 129 -23.11 51.13 -11.75
CA PRO A 129 -22.57 52.48 -11.54
C PRO A 129 -21.68 52.60 -10.30
N ALA A 130 -20.80 53.60 -10.31
CA ALA A 130 -19.86 53.88 -9.23
C ALA A 130 -20.55 54.25 -7.91
N GLU A 131 -20.20 53.53 -6.83
CA GLU A 131 -20.54 53.88 -5.45
C GLU A 131 -19.48 54.80 -4.81
N GLU A 132 -19.95 55.69 -3.92
CA GLU A 132 -19.18 56.65 -3.12
C GLU A 132 -18.30 55.95 -2.05
N PRO A 133 -17.23 56.58 -1.53
CA PRO A 133 -16.25 55.90 -0.71
C PRO A 133 -16.74 55.65 0.73
N GLU A 134 -16.70 54.39 1.18
CA GLU A 134 -16.83 53.99 2.58
C GLU A 134 -15.48 54.07 3.35
N PRO A 135 -15.50 54.26 4.68
CA PRO A 135 -14.31 54.54 5.49
C PRO A 135 -13.39 53.31 5.68
N GLU A 136 -12.08 53.58 5.78
CA GLU A 136 -10.99 52.59 5.94
C GLU A 136 -11.23 51.59 7.08
N THR A 137 -11.43 50.33 6.72
CA THR A 137 -11.30 49.18 7.63
C THR A 137 -9.85 48.71 7.71
N GLU A 138 -9.42 48.36 8.92
CA GLU A 138 -8.12 47.77 9.28
C GLU A 138 -7.73 46.61 8.32
N PRO A 139 -6.45 46.48 7.91
CA PRO A 139 -6.08 45.51 6.88
C PRO A 139 -6.29 44.07 7.36
N GLU A 140 -7.05 43.30 6.60
CA GLU A 140 -7.14 41.86 6.81
C GLU A 140 -5.75 41.19 6.70
N PRO A 141 -5.48 40.16 7.50
CA PRO A 141 -4.22 39.43 7.42
C PRO A 141 -4.07 38.83 6.02
N ILE A 142 -3.01 39.24 5.33
CA ILE A 142 -2.65 38.77 4.00
C ILE A 142 -2.43 37.25 4.09
N SER A 143 -3.39 36.46 3.63
CA SER A 143 -3.18 35.03 3.42
C SER A 143 -1.98 34.85 2.47
N PRO A 144 -1.03 33.94 2.76
CA PRO A 144 0.12 33.73 1.90
C PRO A 144 -0.35 33.40 0.48
N PRO A 145 0.36 33.88 -0.56
CA PRO A 145 -0.07 33.69 -1.94
C PRO A 145 -0.23 32.21 -2.25
N VAL A 146 -1.43 31.82 -2.69
CA VAL A 146 -1.67 30.49 -3.27
C VAL A 146 -0.72 30.35 -4.45
N LYS A 147 0.26 29.44 -4.36
CA LYS A 147 1.07 29.06 -5.52
C LYS A 147 0.11 28.54 -6.59
N LYS A 148 -0.12 29.31 -7.66
CA LYS A 148 -0.76 28.81 -8.87
C LYS A 148 0.23 27.83 -9.50
N TYR A 149 -0.02 26.53 -9.34
CA TYR A 149 0.73 25.50 -10.05
C TYR A 149 0.30 25.54 -11.51
N THR A 150 1.21 25.89 -12.40
CA THR A 150 1.01 25.74 -13.84
C THR A 150 1.47 24.34 -14.22
N ILE A 151 0.59 23.52 -14.80
CA ILE A 151 0.99 22.21 -15.32
C ILE A 151 1.89 22.47 -16.53
N SER A 152 3.15 22.02 -16.46
CA SER A 152 4.11 22.14 -17.55
C SER A 152 4.61 20.75 -17.94
N GLN A 153 4.34 20.35 -19.18
CA GLN A 153 4.91 19.13 -19.77
C GLN A 153 6.08 19.45 -20.70
N GLY A 154 6.46 20.72 -20.84
CA GLY A 154 7.56 21.14 -21.71
C GLY A 154 7.18 21.13 -23.19
N GLU A 155 8.19 21.35 -24.03
CA GLU A 155 8.09 21.22 -25.49
C GLU A 155 8.22 19.75 -25.92
N THR A 156 8.12 19.48 -27.22
CA THR A 156 8.35 18.13 -27.76
C THR A 156 9.20 18.17 -29.03
N ALA A 157 10.24 17.35 -29.07
CA ALA A 157 11.06 17.19 -30.27
C ALA A 157 10.36 16.32 -31.33
N ASN A 158 9.61 15.31 -30.87
CA ASN A 158 8.87 14.39 -31.72
C ASN A 158 7.52 14.07 -31.08
N GLU A 159 6.44 14.27 -31.83
CA GLU A 159 5.07 13.98 -31.41
C GLU A 159 4.43 12.94 -32.32
N LEU A 160 3.83 11.89 -31.73
CA LEU A 160 2.98 10.94 -32.44
C LEU A 160 1.54 11.08 -31.94
N SER A 161 0.74 11.84 -32.69
CA SER A 161 -0.65 12.16 -32.36
C SER A 161 -1.69 11.45 -33.24
N SER A 162 -1.25 10.49 -34.07
CA SER A 162 -2.12 9.60 -34.84
C SER A 162 -1.89 8.15 -34.48
N ASP A 163 -2.98 7.37 -34.46
CA ASP A 163 -2.93 5.93 -34.25
C ASP A 163 -2.10 5.25 -35.34
N GLY A 164 -1.32 4.22 -34.97
CA GLY A 164 -0.53 3.49 -35.96
C GLY A 164 0.65 2.71 -35.42
N ASN A 165 1.36 2.08 -36.34
CA ASN A 165 2.58 1.33 -36.06
C ASN A 165 3.82 2.11 -36.55
N TYR A 166 4.76 2.34 -35.64
CA TYR A 166 5.96 3.15 -35.85
C TYR A 166 7.20 2.31 -35.56
N GLU A 167 7.58 1.47 -36.52
CA GLU A 167 8.68 0.52 -36.33
C GLU A 167 10.05 1.18 -36.39
N ASN A 168 10.94 0.78 -35.48
CA ASN A 168 12.35 1.18 -35.45
C ASN A 168 12.57 2.71 -35.41
N GLY A 169 11.60 3.44 -34.84
CA GLY A 169 11.69 4.90 -34.70
C GLY A 169 12.88 5.31 -33.83
N VAL A 170 13.55 6.39 -34.22
CA VAL A 170 14.66 6.99 -33.47
C VAL A 170 14.25 8.42 -33.08
N TYR A 171 14.16 8.67 -31.78
CA TYR A 171 13.64 9.91 -31.22
C TYR A 171 14.65 10.49 -30.23
N THR A 172 15.12 11.71 -30.48
CA THR A 172 16.17 12.34 -29.68
C THR A 172 15.81 13.76 -29.31
N SER A 173 16.19 14.18 -28.11
CA SER A 173 16.22 15.60 -27.73
C SER A 173 17.43 15.88 -26.83
N ASP A 174 18.07 17.02 -27.07
CA ASP A 174 19.18 17.55 -26.28
C ASP A 174 18.86 18.90 -25.62
N LYS A 175 17.67 19.44 -25.85
CA LYS A 175 17.24 20.73 -25.30
C LYS A 175 16.68 20.60 -23.90
N ALA A 176 16.63 21.72 -23.19
CA ALA A 176 15.97 21.79 -21.90
C ALA A 176 14.45 21.73 -22.03
N ASP A 177 13.79 21.12 -21.03
CA ASP A 177 12.33 21.07 -20.89
C ASP A 177 11.58 20.64 -22.17
N GLU A 178 12.11 19.65 -22.87
CA GLU A 178 11.55 19.13 -24.13
C GLU A 178 11.50 17.59 -24.05
N ASN A 179 10.39 16.93 -24.39
CA ASN A 179 10.40 15.47 -24.48
C ASN A 179 11.13 15.01 -25.75
N ALA A 180 11.86 13.88 -25.67
CA ALA A 180 12.40 13.27 -26.88
C ALA A 180 11.28 12.66 -27.75
N LEU A 181 10.31 12.00 -27.11
CA LEU A 181 9.08 11.51 -27.74
C LEU A 181 7.85 11.81 -26.87
N ARG A 182 6.82 12.42 -27.45
CA ARG A 182 5.49 12.62 -26.83
C ARG A 182 4.40 11.89 -27.62
N VAL A 183 3.50 11.24 -26.91
CA VAL A 183 2.31 10.56 -27.46
C VAL A 183 1.05 11.08 -26.75
N PRO A 184 0.43 12.15 -27.29
CA PRO A 184 -0.83 12.64 -26.79
C PRO A 184 -2.00 11.99 -27.56
N MET A 185 -3.02 11.52 -26.83
CA MET A 185 -4.33 11.12 -27.40
C MET A 185 -4.32 10.05 -28.51
N ALA A 186 -3.21 9.36 -28.75
CA ALA A 186 -3.05 8.38 -29.84
C ALA A 186 -2.77 6.96 -29.32
N TYR A 187 -3.12 5.96 -30.12
CA TYR A 187 -2.92 4.54 -29.87
C TYR A 187 -1.83 4.02 -30.79
N ILE A 188 -0.64 3.81 -30.25
CA ILE A 188 0.54 3.46 -31.04
C ILE A 188 1.14 2.11 -30.66
N THR A 189 1.73 1.45 -31.65
CA THR A 189 2.75 0.43 -31.46
C THR A 189 4.09 0.96 -31.95
N ALA A 190 5.16 0.78 -31.19
CA ALA A 190 6.50 1.25 -31.55
C ALA A 190 7.56 0.19 -31.22
N PRO A 191 7.64 -0.89 -32.01
CA PRO A 191 8.64 -1.94 -31.79
C PRO A 191 10.05 -1.42 -32.09
N ASN A 192 11.01 -1.83 -31.27
CA ASN A 192 12.43 -1.49 -31.36
C ASN A 192 12.74 0.02 -31.37
N ALA A 193 11.86 0.84 -30.80
CA ALA A 193 12.08 2.29 -30.72
C ALA A 193 13.35 2.62 -29.92
N GLN A 194 14.12 3.59 -30.39
CA GLN A 194 15.28 4.14 -29.70
C GLN A 194 14.97 5.57 -29.28
N ILE A 195 14.94 5.83 -27.98
CA ILE A 195 14.53 7.11 -27.42
C ILE A 195 15.66 7.63 -26.52
N THR A 196 16.18 8.82 -26.82
CA THR A 196 17.34 9.39 -26.09
C THR A 196 17.09 10.83 -25.67
N LYS A 197 17.28 11.13 -24.38
CA LYS A 197 17.15 12.48 -23.82
C LYS A 197 18.39 12.92 -23.05
N THR A 198 19.05 14.00 -23.48
CA THR A 198 20.29 14.47 -22.82
C THR A 198 20.18 15.84 -22.16
N GLY A 199 19.27 16.71 -22.60
CA GLY A 199 19.13 18.05 -22.01
C GLY A 199 18.51 18.05 -20.60
N ASP A 200 18.87 19.05 -19.80
CA ASP A 200 18.41 19.18 -18.42
C ASP A 200 17.02 19.83 -18.30
N SER A 201 16.29 19.51 -17.24
CA SER A 201 15.09 20.26 -16.88
C SER A 201 15.46 21.50 -16.08
N THR A 202 14.77 22.61 -16.35
CA THR A 202 14.85 23.80 -15.49
C THR A 202 13.90 23.72 -14.29
N ASP A 203 12.93 22.79 -14.31
CA ASP A 203 11.98 22.55 -13.22
C ASP A 203 11.81 21.04 -12.96
N VAL A 204 12.60 20.56 -12.00
CA VAL A 204 12.56 19.16 -11.57
C VAL A 204 11.22 18.75 -10.96
N ASP A 205 10.46 19.67 -10.38
CA ASP A 205 9.14 19.37 -9.83
C ASP A 205 8.12 19.16 -10.96
N SER A 206 8.14 20.00 -12.00
CA SER A 206 7.32 19.78 -13.20
C SER A 206 7.71 18.48 -13.91
N SER A 207 9.00 18.15 -13.99
CA SER A 207 9.46 16.86 -14.51
C SER A 207 8.91 15.69 -13.70
N ARG A 208 9.01 15.75 -12.36
CA ARG A 208 8.54 14.70 -11.45
C ARG A 208 7.03 14.53 -11.46
N LEU A 209 6.28 15.63 -11.53
CA LEU A 209 4.81 15.63 -11.39
C LEU A 209 4.07 15.48 -12.72
N TYR A 210 4.64 15.98 -13.83
CA TYR A 210 3.94 16.13 -15.10
C TYR A 210 4.69 15.55 -16.32
N GLY A 211 5.93 15.08 -16.14
CA GLY A 211 6.72 14.47 -17.21
C GLY A 211 7.43 15.46 -18.14
N GLN A 212 7.67 16.70 -17.67
CA GLN A 212 8.21 17.81 -18.47
C GLN A 212 9.43 17.45 -19.34
N ASN A 213 10.42 16.78 -18.75
CA ASN A 213 11.69 16.51 -19.42
C ASN A 213 11.89 15.01 -19.73
N ALA A 214 10.82 14.21 -19.71
CA ALA A 214 10.91 12.77 -19.91
C ALA A 214 11.46 12.42 -21.30
N ALA A 215 12.23 11.34 -21.41
CA ALA A 215 12.64 10.81 -22.70
C ALA A 215 11.42 10.34 -23.50
N PHE A 216 10.56 9.54 -22.87
CA PHE A 216 9.27 9.17 -23.42
C PHE A 216 8.13 9.63 -22.50
N LEU A 217 7.18 10.40 -23.06
CA LEU A 217 5.95 10.82 -22.39
C LEU A 217 4.71 10.34 -23.15
N ALA A 218 3.87 9.51 -22.53
CA ALA A 218 2.48 9.34 -22.95
C ALA A 218 1.58 10.23 -22.08
N THR A 219 0.62 10.92 -22.68
CA THR A 219 -0.19 11.91 -21.98
C THR A 219 -1.60 12.02 -22.57
N HIS A 220 -2.53 12.63 -21.83
CA HIS A 220 -3.89 12.94 -22.27
C HIS A 220 -4.63 11.75 -22.93
N GLY A 221 -4.54 10.56 -22.35
CA GLY A 221 -5.20 9.37 -22.90
C GLY A 221 -4.43 8.63 -23.99
N GLY A 222 -3.18 9.04 -24.27
CA GLY A 222 -2.28 8.32 -25.17
C GLY A 222 -2.01 6.90 -24.69
N ARG A 223 -1.96 5.95 -25.62
CA ARG A 223 -1.65 4.54 -25.38
C ARG A 223 -0.48 4.10 -26.24
N ALA A 224 0.60 3.65 -25.61
CA ALA A 224 1.78 3.20 -26.33
C ALA A 224 2.16 1.78 -25.94
N THR A 225 2.30 0.91 -26.95
CA THR A 225 2.84 -0.44 -26.80
C THR A 225 4.23 -0.49 -27.44
N MET A 226 5.25 -0.76 -26.65
CA MET A 226 6.64 -0.82 -27.08
C MET A 226 7.23 -2.19 -26.76
N THR A 227 7.79 -2.85 -27.76
CA THR A 227 8.49 -4.14 -27.61
C THR A 227 9.91 -3.99 -28.09
N GLY A 228 10.90 -4.41 -27.31
CA GLY A 228 12.31 -4.25 -27.68
C GLY A 228 12.82 -2.80 -27.66
N ALA A 229 12.11 -1.87 -27.01
CA ALA A 229 12.49 -0.47 -26.99
C ALA A 229 13.73 -0.22 -26.12
N ARG A 230 14.54 0.76 -26.53
CA ARG A 230 15.72 1.23 -25.81
C ARG A 230 15.53 2.71 -25.48
N ILE A 231 15.24 2.98 -24.21
CA ILE A 231 15.00 4.31 -23.70
C ILE A 231 16.18 4.70 -22.82
N SER A 232 16.82 5.83 -23.13
CA SER A 232 17.96 6.32 -22.38
C SER A 232 17.83 7.81 -22.06
N SER A 233 18.25 8.20 -20.86
CA SER A 233 18.28 9.61 -20.48
C SER A 233 19.44 9.97 -19.55
N SER A 234 19.98 11.17 -19.70
CA SER A 234 21.12 11.63 -18.91
C SER A 234 20.96 13.02 -18.29
N GLY A 235 19.94 13.78 -18.71
CA GLY A 235 19.70 15.11 -18.19
C GLY A 235 19.06 15.10 -16.80
N ILE A 236 19.19 16.19 -16.05
CA ILE A 236 18.49 16.39 -14.79
C ILE A 236 16.97 16.39 -15.03
N GLY A 237 16.20 15.70 -14.18
CA GLY A 237 14.75 15.59 -14.31
C GLY A 237 14.26 14.71 -15.47
N SER A 238 15.16 14.05 -16.21
CA SER A 238 14.82 13.43 -17.50
C SER A 238 14.27 12.00 -17.38
N THR A 239 13.14 11.79 -16.70
CA THR A 239 12.56 10.44 -16.51
C THR A 239 12.57 9.60 -17.79
N GLY A 240 12.91 8.31 -17.69
CA GLY A 240 13.00 7.42 -18.85
C GLY A 240 11.65 7.27 -19.57
N ALA A 241 10.71 6.56 -18.95
CA ALA A 241 9.34 6.43 -19.45
C ALA A 241 8.34 7.04 -18.45
N TYR A 242 7.48 7.94 -18.92
CA TYR A 242 6.53 8.67 -18.09
C TYR A 242 5.10 8.57 -18.65
N GLY A 243 4.15 8.17 -17.82
CA GLY A 243 2.71 8.24 -18.13
C GLY A 243 2.01 9.32 -17.32
N TYR A 244 1.27 10.21 -17.99
CA TYR A 244 0.53 11.29 -17.33
C TYR A 244 -0.96 11.27 -17.67
N SER A 245 -1.80 11.57 -16.67
CA SER A 245 -3.26 11.72 -16.74
C SER A 245 -4.07 10.43 -16.89
N LYS A 246 -5.36 10.51 -16.53
CA LYS A 246 -6.32 9.42 -16.64
C LYS A 246 -6.42 8.91 -18.08
N SER A 247 -6.64 7.60 -18.22
CA SER A 247 -6.79 6.90 -19.51
C SER A 247 -5.51 6.75 -20.34
N THR A 248 -4.39 7.32 -19.88
CA THR A 248 -3.07 7.08 -20.47
C THR A 248 -2.55 5.70 -20.06
N TYR A 249 -1.98 4.97 -21.03
CA TYR A 249 -1.45 3.63 -20.82
C TYR A 249 -0.13 3.42 -21.55
N ILE A 250 0.87 2.87 -20.86
CA ILE A 250 2.15 2.46 -21.45
C ILE A 250 2.34 0.96 -21.22
N SER A 251 2.69 0.21 -22.26
CA SER A 251 3.14 -1.17 -22.16
C SER A 251 4.57 -1.28 -22.70
N LEU A 252 5.53 -1.57 -21.82
CA LEU A 252 6.91 -1.87 -22.16
C LEU A 252 7.14 -3.37 -22.04
N LYS A 253 7.57 -4.02 -23.12
CA LYS A 253 7.87 -5.45 -23.13
C LYS A 253 9.25 -5.70 -23.71
N ASP A 254 10.02 -6.60 -23.11
CA ASP A 254 11.37 -6.97 -23.59
C ASP A 254 12.26 -5.73 -23.85
N SER A 255 12.11 -4.70 -23.04
CA SER A 255 12.67 -3.36 -23.27
C SER A 255 13.72 -2.98 -22.21
N SER A 256 14.50 -1.94 -22.49
CA SER A 256 15.49 -1.40 -21.55
C SER A 256 15.27 0.09 -21.33
N VAL A 257 15.25 0.51 -20.05
CA VAL A 257 15.20 1.92 -19.64
C VAL A 257 16.42 2.23 -18.77
N VAL A 258 17.23 3.20 -19.19
CA VAL A 258 18.45 3.61 -18.46
C VAL A 258 18.42 5.11 -18.21
N THR A 259 18.51 5.52 -16.96
CA THR A 259 18.59 6.94 -16.59
C THR A 259 19.82 7.23 -15.74
N THR A 260 20.53 8.31 -16.05
CA THR A 260 21.77 8.67 -15.32
C THR A 260 21.74 10.05 -14.69
N GLY A 261 20.81 10.92 -15.09
CA GLY A 261 20.66 12.25 -14.51
C GLY A 261 19.99 12.22 -13.13
N ASN A 262 20.21 13.26 -12.32
CA ASN A 262 19.54 13.40 -11.02
C ASN A 262 18.05 13.70 -11.20
N ASN A 263 17.22 13.29 -10.24
CA ASN A 263 15.77 13.42 -10.27
C ASN A 263 15.13 12.77 -11.51
N SER A 264 15.74 11.70 -12.03
CA SER A 264 15.40 11.06 -13.29
C SER A 264 14.95 9.62 -13.05
N ALA A 265 13.68 9.44 -12.69
CA ALA A 265 13.13 8.12 -12.45
C ALA A 265 13.27 7.21 -13.69
N GLY A 266 13.39 5.90 -13.48
CA GLY A 266 13.41 4.95 -14.59
C GLY A 266 12.05 4.91 -15.28
N THR A 267 11.05 4.48 -14.51
CA THR A 267 9.65 4.47 -14.93
C THR A 267 8.81 5.28 -13.96
N ALA A 268 7.90 6.10 -14.50
CA ALA A 268 7.01 6.89 -13.68
C ALA A 268 5.58 6.95 -14.23
N VAL A 269 4.61 6.99 -13.34
CA VAL A 269 3.25 7.42 -13.67
C VAL A 269 2.71 8.41 -12.65
N SER A 270 1.79 9.27 -13.08
CA SER A 270 1.09 10.20 -12.21
C SER A 270 -0.31 10.53 -12.74
N ALA A 271 -1.09 11.25 -11.93
CA ALA A 271 -2.43 11.70 -12.30
C ALA A 271 -3.32 10.58 -12.87
N ARG A 272 -3.24 9.38 -12.29
CA ARG A 272 -4.05 8.19 -12.63
C ARG A 272 -3.68 7.52 -13.96
N ALA A 273 -2.49 7.77 -14.50
CA ALA A 273 -1.96 6.99 -15.62
C ALA A 273 -1.61 5.56 -15.20
N MET A 274 -1.52 4.67 -16.18
CA MET A 274 -1.11 3.28 -15.98
C MET A 274 0.12 2.92 -16.80
N MET A 275 0.99 2.09 -16.21
CA MET A 275 2.11 1.49 -16.92
C MET A 275 2.22 0.00 -16.61
N LYS A 276 2.52 -0.78 -17.65
CA LYS A 276 2.86 -2.20 -17.58
C LYS A 276 4.29 -2.39 -18.09
N VAL A 277 5.10 -3.13 -17.33
CA VAL A 277 6.50 -3.40 -17.64
C VAL A 277 6.74 -4.91 -17.56
N GLU A 278 6.97 -5.55 -18.70
CA GLU A 278 7.13 -7.00 -18.82
C GLU A 278 8.52 -7.36 -19.28
N ASN A 279 9.17 -8.29 -18.56
CA ASN A 279 10.49 -8.85 -18.92
C ASN A 279 11.50 -7.77 -19.37
N SER A 280 11.52 -6.64 -18.66
CA SER A 280 12.29 -5.46 -19.04
C SER A 280 13.30 -5.09 -17.96
N THR A 281 14.36 -4.39 -18.34
CA THR A 281 15.38 -3.90 -17.42
C THR A 281 15.26 -2.39 -17.25
N VAL A 282 15.16 -1.93 -16.01
CA VAL A 282 15.14 -0.52 -15.65
C VAL A 282 16.31 -0.25 -14.71
N SER A 283 17.20 0.68 -15.08
CA SER A 283 18.35 1.05 -14.26
C SER A 283 18.47 2.55 -14.11
N THR A 284 18.67 3.02 -12.88
CA THR A 284 18.90 4.44 -12.57
C THR A 284 20.21 4.61 -11.81
N THR A 285 20.97 5.67 -12.13
CA THR A 285 22.25 5.95 -11.42
C THR A 285 22.33 7.34 -10.79
N GLY A 286 21.48 8.27 -11.20
CA GLY A 286 21.45 9.62 -10.62
C GLY A 286 20.77 9.64 -9.25
N ASP A 287 21.02 10.67 -8.46
CA ASP A 287 20.40 10.84 -7.14
C ASP A 287 18.90 11.15 -7.26
N SER A 288 18.12 10.82 -6.23
CA SER A 288 16.67 11.03 -6.18
C SER A 288 15.92 10.46 -7.40
N SER A 289 16.36 9.32 -7.91
CA SER A 289 15.90 8.72 -9.17
C SER A 289 15.37 7.30 -8.97
N PRO A 290 14.14 7.12 -8.46
CA PRO A 290 13.59 5.79 -8.23
C PRO A 290 13.51 4.96 -9.51
N ALA A 291 13.68 3.63 -9.42
CA ALA A 291 13.47 2.77 -10.59
C ALA A 291 11.98 2.74 -10.99
N ILE A 292 11.10 2.61 -9.99
CA ILE A 292 9.64 2.66 -10.11
C ILE A 292 9.14 3.85 -9.29
N MET A 293 8.45 4.78 -9.95
CA MET A 293 7.86 5.95 -9.29
C MET A 293 6.37 6.09 -9.59
N ILE A 294 5.55 6.25 -8.56
CA ILE A 294 4.19 6.79 -8.69
C ILE A 294 4.15 8.16 -8.02
N ALA A 295 3.88 9.21 -8.81
CA ALA A 295 3.85 10.58 -8.34
C ALA A 295 2.44 11.01 -7.89
N ASP A 296 2.26 12.30 -7.64
CA ASP A 296 1.01 12.87 -7.14
C ASP A 296 -0.17 12.64 -8.10
N GLY A 297 -1.37 12.53 -7.54
CA GLY A 297 -2.56 12.10 -8.26
C GLY A 297 -2.64 10.59 -8.49
N GLY A 298 -1.65 9.83 -8.01
CA GLY A 298 -1.62 8.38 -8.05
C GLY A 298 -1.48 7.82 -9.47
N GLY A 299 -1.73 6.52 -9.60
CA GLY A 299 -1.52 5.76 -10.83
C GLY A 299 -1.40 4.29 -10.50
N ILE A 300 -1.28 3.46 -11.54
CA ILE A 300 -1.00 2.03 -11.39
C ILE A 300 0.25 1.68 -12.17
N LEU A 301 1.18 0.98 -11.53
CA LEU A 301 2.30 0.34 -12.24
C LEU A 301 2.32 -1.15 -11.95
N ILE A 302 2.37 -1.95 -13.02
CA ILE A 302 2.44 -3.41 -12.95
C ILE A 302 3.73 -3.86 -13.62
N ALA A 303 4.53 -4.60 -12.89
CA ALA A 303 5.74 -5.25 -13.38
C ALA A 303 5.58 -6.77 -13.32
N ASP A 304 5.89 -7.46 -14.42
CA ASP A 304 5.91 -8.92 -14.50
C ASP A 304 7.24 -9.40 -15.10
N GLY A 305 8.05 -10.05 -14.26
CA GLY A 305 9.44 -10.33 -14.56
C GLY A 305 10.32 -9.07 -14.60
N GLY A 306 11.54 -9.23 -15.11
CA GLY A 306 12.48 -8.14 -15.29
C GLY A 306 13.27 -7.75 -14.04
N SER A 307 14.05 -6.69 -14.19
CA SER A 307 15.00 -6.22 -13.18
C SER A 307 14.98 -4.70 -13.05
N PHE A 308 14.77 -4.20 -11.83
CA PHE A 308 14.68 -2.78 -11.52
C PHE A 308 15.79 -2.44 -10.52
N SER A 309 16.76 -1.60 -10.91
CA SER A 309 17.92 -1.30 -10.07
C SER A 309 18.19 0.20 -9.97
N THR A 310 18.61 0.64 -8.79
CA THR A 310 19.11 2.00 -8.56
C THR A 310 20.47 1.97 -7.89
N SER A 311 21.33 2.93 -8.24
CA SER A 311 22.60 3.17 -7.53
C SER A 311 22.76 4.59 -7.00
N GLY A 312 21.81 5.49 -7.25
CA GLY A 312 21.86 6.86 -6.73
C GLY A 312 21.48 6.95 -5.25
N ALA A 313 21.93 8.00 -4.57
CA ALA A 313 21.44 8.32 -3.23
C ALA A 313 19.95 8.69 -3.30
N MET A 314 19.19 8.41 -2.23
CA MET A 314 17.75 8.74 -2.14
C MET A 314 16.90 8.19 -3.30
N SER A 315 17.38 7.18 -4.02
CA SER A 315 16.76 6.63 -5.23
C SER A 315 16.11 5.29 -4.93
N GLN A 316 14.89 5.29 -4.42
CA GLN A 316 14.26 4.05 -3.94
C GLN A 316 14.03 3.06 -5.09
N GLY A 317 14.00 1.76 -4.78
CA GLY A 317 13.56 0.77 -5.74
C GLY A 317 12.13 1.07 -6.20
N ILE A 318 11.23 1.24 -5.22
CA ILE A 318 9.84 1.66 -5.41
C ILE A 318 9.57 2.91 -4.57
N TYR A 319 9.18 4.01 -5.21
CA TYR A 319 8.60 5.17 -4.53
C TYR A 319 7.15 5.31 -4.96
N SER A 320 6.19 5.12 -4.04
CA SER A 320 4.79 5.05 -4.42
C SER A 320 3.86 6.01 -3.67
N LYS A 321 3.13 6.80 -4.47
CA LYS A 321 1.88 7.50 -4.13
C LYS A 321 0.66 6.93 -4.88
N GLY A 322 0.76 5.70 -5.37
CA GLY A 322 -0.31 4.95 -6.06
C GLY A 322 -0.13 3.44 -5.90
N ASP A 323 -0.79 2.66 -6.75
CA ASP A 323 -0.73 1.20 -6.63
C ASP A 323 0.42 0.62 -7.47
N VAL A 324 1.19 -0.28 -6.87
CA VAL A 324 2.30 -0.98 -7.52
C VAL A 324 2.14 -2.48 -7.33
N THR A 325 2.21 -3.25 -8.41
CA THR A 325 2.25 -4.71 -8.36
C THR A 325 3.50 -5.20 -9.06
N VAL A 326 4.31 -6.02 -8.38
CA VAL A 326 5.54 -6.60 -8.93
C VAL A 326 5.52 -8.11 -8.77
N THR A 327 5.58 -8.82 -9.88
CA THR A 327 5.50 -10.28 -9.94
C THR A 327 6.78 -10.86 -10.54
N ASN A 328 7.36 -11.88 -9.91
CA ASN A 328 8.51 -12.65 -10.40
C ASN A 328 9.71 -11.80 -10.87
N ALA A 329 9.94 -10.65 -10.24
CA ALA A 329 10.99 -9.71 -10.63
C ALA A 329 12.03 -9.50 -9.53
N SER A 330 13.09 -8.74 -9.83
CA SER A 330 14.02 -8.23 -8.83
C SER A 330 13.99 -6.71 -8.77
N VAL A 331 13.89 -6.16 -7.57
CA VAL A 331 13.99 -4.72 -7.29
C VAL A 331 15.13 -4.49 -6.30
N ASN A 332 16.18 -3.77 -6.72
CA ASN A 332 17.40 -3.58 -5.95
C ASN A 332 17.77 -2.09 -5.82
N ALA A 333 17.73 -1.57 -4.59
CA ALA A 333 18.19 -0.22 -4.27
C ALA A 333 19.56 -0.25 -3.55
N LEU A 334 20.64 0.02 -4.27
CA LEU A 334 22.00 -0.21 -3.76
C LEU A 334 22.43 0.77 -2.66
N ASN A 335 21.84 1.97 -2.62
CA ASN A 335 22.25 3.07 -1.75
C ASN A 335 21.05 3.75 -1.03
N THR A 336 19.90 3.10 -0.96
CA THR A 336 18.76 3.60 -0.16
C THR A 336 17.74 2.48 0.13
N LYS A 337 16.58 2.85 0.65
CA LYS A 337 15.40 2.01 0.92
C LYS A 337 14.94 1.28 -0.33
N ALA A 338 14.56 0.02 -0.17
CA ALA A 338 13.94 -0.72 -1.25
C ALA A 338 12.58 -0.14 -1.64
N ALA A 339 11.75 0.22 -0.65
CA ALA A 339 10.41 0.76 -0.92
C ALA A 339 9.98 1.88 0.05
N VAL A 340 9.28 2.85 -0.51
CA VAL A 340 8.58 3.90 0.23
C VAL A 340 7.14 3.96 -0.26
N LEU A 341 6.19 3.86 0.67
CA LEU A 341 4.76 3.94 0.41
C LEU A 341 4.16 5.13 1.16
N LYS A 342 3.42 5.95 0.42
CA LYS A 342 2.81 7.18 0.93
C LYS A 342 1.32 7.21 0.65
N GLY A 343 0.54 7.82 1.54
CA GLY A 343 -0.88 8.08 1.30
C GLY A 343 -1.80 6.88 1.61
N ASN A 344 -2.67 6.49 0.69
CA ASN A 344 -3.64 5.40 0.87
C ASN A 344 -3.56 4.46 -0.34
N ASN A 345 -2.48 3.70 -0.40
CA ASN A 345 -2.02 3.05 -1.61
C ASN A 345 -1.52 1.64 -1.31
N THR A 346 -1.37 0.83 -2.36
CA THR A 346 -0.99 -0.58 -2.24
C THR A 346 0.34 -0.87 -2.93
N ILE A 347 1.21 -1.62 -2.26
CA ILE A 347 2.31 -2.35 -2.89
C ILE A 347 2.05 -3.84 -2.74
N THR A 348 1.96 -4.55 -3.85
CA THR A 348 1.79 -6.01 -3.91
C THR A 348 3.00 -6.65 -4.57
N LEU A 349 3.61 -7.62 -3.90
CA LEU A 349 4.77 -8.35 -4.36
C LEU A 349 4.47 -9.85 -4.39
N SER A 350 4.71 -10.52 -5.52
CA SER A 350 4.49 -11.96 -5.66
C SER A 350 5.70 -12.64 -6.30
N GLY A 351 6.38 -13.53 -5.59
CA GLY A 351 7.61 -14.17 -6.09
C GLY A 351 8.77 -13.20 -6.37
N THR A 352 8.72 -11.99 -5.81
CA THR A 352 9.65 -10.89 -6.09
C THR A 352 10.75 -10.81 -5.05
N ILE A 353 11.98 -10.49 -5.48
CA ILE A 353 13.08 -10.09 -4.59
C ILE A 353 13.06 -8.57 -4.47
N LEU A 354 12.88 -8.05 -3.26
CA LEU A 354 12.95 -6.63 -2.94
C LEU A 354 14.08 -6.41 -1.93
N GLU A 355 15.15 -5.74 -2.36
CA GLU A 355 16.33 -5.50 -1.54
C GLU A 355 16.75 -4.03 -1.54
N GLY A 356 17.30 -3.60 -0.40
CA GLY A 356 17.74 -2.22 -0.23
C GLY A 356 18.83 -2.08 0.83
N LYS A 357 19.60 -1.01 0.70
CA LYS A 357 20.68 -0.64 1.60
C LYS A 357 20.59 0.85 1.91
N GLU A 358 19.77 1.19 2.90
CA GLU A 358 19.74 2.55 3.44
C GLU A 358 21.15 2.95 3.88
N THR A 359 21.69 4.07 3.40
CA THR A 359 23.04 4.50 3.78
C THR A 359 23.02 5.49 4.94
N THR A 360 21.90 6.17 5.18
CA THR A 360 21.72 7.13 6.29
C THR A 360 21.36 6.44 7.61
N ASP A 361 21.53 7.15 8.72
CA ASP A 361 21.15 6.67 10.07
C ASP A 361 19.83 7.26 10.57
N ALA A 362 19.21 8.18 9.82
CA ALA A 362 18.00 8.88 10.27
C ALA A 362 16.80 7.94 10.39
N VAL A 363 16.57 7.12 9.35
CA VAL A 363 15.52 6.10 9.34
C VAL A 363 16.11 4.84 8.70
N PRO A 364 16.93 4.05 9.41
CA PRO A 364 17.65 2.92 8.83
C PRO A 364 16.70 1.72 8.68
N TYR A 365 15.72 1.84 7.79
CA TYR A 365 14.72 0.82 7.48
C TYR A 365 14.57 0.67 5.98
N ASN A 366 14.42 -0.58 5.56
CA ASN A 366 14.33 -0.96 4.16
C ASN A 366 13.01 -0.55 3.50
N ILE A 367 11.91 -0.64 4.25
CA ILE A 367 10.55 -0.33 3.80
C ILE A 367 9.94 0.69 4.77
N VAL A 368 9.43 1.78 4.22
CA VAL A 368 8.84 2.87 5.02
C VAL A 368 7.43 3.18 4.54
N LEU A 369 6.47 3.14 5.48
CA LEU A 369 5.08 3.54 5.26
C LEU A 369 4.80 4.81 6.06
N PHE A 370 4.42 5.88 5.38
CA PHE A 370 4.09 7.14 6.04
C PHE A 370 3.06 7.97 5.27
N SER A 371 2.58 9.05 5.87
CA SER A 371 1.75 10.05 5.18
C SER A 371 2.28 11.46 5.42
N ASP A 372 2.01 12.36 4.47
CA ASP A 372 2.31 13.79 4.65
C ASP A 372 1.26 14.41 5.58
N GLU A 373 1.61 15.50 6.27
CA GLU A 373 0.75 16.12 7.30
C GLU A 373 -0.68 16.39 6.84
N LYS A 374 -0.84 16.90 5.61
CA LYS A 374 -2.14 17.21 4.99
C LYS A 374 -3.04 15.99 4.77
N ASP A 375 -2.45 14.80 4.77
CA ASP A 375 -3.12 13.53 4.46
C ASP A 375 -3.42 12.73 5.75
N ILE A 376 -2.94 13.18 6.91
CA ILE A 376 -3.17 12.47 8.18
C ILE A 376 -4.65 12.58 8.57
N GLY A 377 -5.27 11.44 8.86
CA GLY A 377 -6.67 11.37 9.33
C GLY A 377 -7.74 11.52 8.23
N THR A 378 -7.36 11.88 7.01
CA THR A 378 -8.22 11.87 5.83
C THR A 378 -8.01 10.61 4.97
N MET A 379 -6.93 9.87 5.24
CA MET A 379 -6.49 8.69 4.49
C MET A 379 -7.12 7.38 5.00
N GLY A 380 -7.34 6.45 4.06
CA GLY A 380 -7.61 5.04 4.35
C GLY A 380 -6.35 4.27 4.80
N THR A 381 -6.39 2.94 4.70
CA THR A 381 -5.30 2.06 5.11
C THR A 381 -4.35 1.79 3.93
N GLN A 382 -3.05 2.03 4.11
CA GLN A 382 -2.02 1.59 3.18
C GLN A 382 -1.87 0.07 3.23
N HIS A 383 -1.62 -0.57 2.09
CA HIS A 383 -1.44 -2.02 2.01
C HIS A 383 -0.05 -2.37 1.49
N PHE A 384 0.65 -3.25 2.20
CA PHE A 384 1.90 -3.84 1.77
C PHE A 384 1.76 -5.37 1.84
N ASP A 385 1.50 -5.98 0.70
CA ASP A 385 1.15 -7.40 0.60
C ASP A 385 2.24 -8.18 -0.13
N VAL A 386 2.77 -9.23 0.50
CA VAL A 386 3.85 -10.05 -0.06
C VAL A 386 3.48 -11.53 -0.03
N ARG A 387 3.64 -12.19 -1.18
CA ARG A 387 3.39 -13.62 -1.38
C ARG A 387 4.62 -14.28 -1.99
N GLY A 388 5.28 -15.17 -1.26
CA GLY A 388 6.56 -15.73 -1.68
C GLY A 388 7.67 -14.66 -1.79
N GLY A 389 8.69 -14.95 -2.58
CA GLY A 389 9.80 -14.02 -2.81
C GLY A 389 10.69 -13.77 -1.59
N SER A 390 11.43 -12.66 -1.63
CA SER A 390 12.39 -12.29 -0.58
C SER A 390 12.37 -10.79 -0.29
N LEU A 391 12.37 -10.42 0.98
CA LEU A 391 12.65 -9.06 1.45
C LEU A 391 14.02 -9.03 2.12
N ILE A 392 14.92 -8.18 1.64
CA ILE A 392 16.31 -8.14 2.11
C ILE A 392 16.68 -6.72 2.53
N SER A 393 17.04 -6.56 3.81
CA SER A 393 17.57 -5.32 4.36
C SER A 393 19.06 -5.47 4.60
N HIS A 394 19.88 -4.73 3.86
CA HIS A 394 21.34 -4.73 4.03
C HIS A 394 21.82 -3.76 5.13
N LYS A 395 20.94 -2.94 5.69
CA LYS A 395 21.22 -2.08 6.84
C LYS A 395 19.93 -1.79 7.61
N GLY A 396 19.98 -1.98 8.92
CA GLY A 396 18.89 -1.67 9.83
C GLY A 396 17.65 -2.55 9.63
N GLY A 397 16.50 -2.06 10.05
CA GLY A 397 15.27 -2.84 10.17
C GLY A 397 14.53 -3.07 8.85
N MET A 398 13.48 -3.91 8.88
CA MET A 398 12.69 -4.17 7.67
C MET A 398 11.63 -3.11 7.46
N PHE A 399 10.75 -2.88 8.43
CA PHE A 399 9.61 -1.95 8.30
C PHE A 399 9.66 -0.82 9.33
N TYR A 400 9.41 0.40 8.86
CA TYR A 400 9.10 1.55 9.72
C TYR A 400 7.76 2.16 9.31
N VAL A 401 6.87 2.34 10.27
CA VAL A 401 5.53 2.89 10.04
C VAL A 401 5.28 4.07 10.97
N THR A 402 4.89 5.21 10.39
CA THR A 402 4.60 6.44 11.13
C THR A 402 3.51 7.27 10.45
N ALA A 403 2.76 8.07 11.20
CA ALA A 403 1.76 9.00 10.67
C ALA A 403 0.75 8.40 9.69
N THR A 404 0.47 7.10 9.78
CA THR A 404 -0.39 6.39 8.84
C THR A 404 -1.01 5.14 9.46
N HIS A 405 -2.08 4.65 8.83
CA HIS A 405 -2.60 3.31 9.05
C HIS A 405 -2.10 2.40 7.95
N GLY A 406 -1.38 1.34 8.31
CA GLY A 406 -0.83 0.35 7.39
C GLY A 406 -1.35 -1.05 7.69
N LYS A 407 -1.48 -1.85 6.64
CA LYS A 407 -1.66 -3.30 6.72
C LYS A 407 -0.50 -3.97 6.01
N ILE A 408 0.21 -4.82 6.74
CA ILE A 408 1.34 -5.60 6.23
C ILE A 408 0.91 -7.06 6.23
N SER A 409 0.76 -7.66 5.05
CA SER A 409 0.40 -9.07 4.90
C SER A 409 1.58 -9.84 4.31
N LEU A 410 2.02 -10.89 4.99
CA LEU A 410 3.18 -11.69 4.60
C LEU A 410 2.80 -13.16 4.52
N ASN A 411 3.11 -13.80 3.39
CA ASN A 411 2.81 -15.21 3.15
C ASN A 411 3.95 -15.92 2.44
N GLY A 412 4.59 -16.89 3.10
CA GLY A 412 5.68 -17.69 2.51
C GLY A 412 6.90 -16.89 2.02
N THR A 413 7.11 -15.68 2.54
CA THR A 413 8.18 -14.76 2.13
C THR A 413 9.45 -15.00 2.92
N ALA A 414 10.60 -15.07 2.25
CA ALA A 414 11.89 -15.06 2.94
C ALA A 414 12.22 -13.63 3.40
N ILE A 415 12.61 -13.46 4.67
CA ILE A 415 12.98 -12.15 5.22
C ILE A 415 14.39 -12.25 5.77
N THR A 416 15.28 -11.41 5.24
CA THR A 416 16.68 -11.32 5.66
C THR A 416 16.99 -9.91 6.11
N MET A 417 17.61 -9.77 7.28
CA MET A 417 18.19 -8.51 7.76
C MET A 417 19.65 -8.76 8.09
N ASP A 418 20.56 -8.04 7.45
CA ASP A 418 22.00 -8.14 7.68
C ASP A 418 22.42 -7.52 9.03
N ASP A 419 21.54 -6.67 9.59
CA ASP A 419 21.67 -6.12 10.94
C ASP A 419 20.63 -6.77 11.88
N PRO A 420 20.95 -7.92 12.50
CA PRO A 420 20.02 -8.63 13.37
C PRO A 420 19.76 -7.90 14.70
N ALA A 421 20.51 -6.84 15.03
CA ALA A 421 20.26 -6.03 16.22
C ALA A 421 19.12 -5.02 15.99
N ALA A 422 18.83 -4.68 14.73
CA ALA A 422 17.70 -3.83 14.39
C ALA A 422 16.35 -4.54 14.59
N ASN A 423 15.30 -3.75 14.80
CA ASN A 423 13.94 -4.28 14.87
C ASN A 423 13.48 -4.73 13.47
N LEU A 424 12.74 -5.84 13.42
CA LEU A 424 12.00 -6.24 12.23
C LEU A 424 10.97 -5.17 11.86
N ILE A 425 10.18 -4.70 12.83
CA ILE A 425 9.17 -3.66 12.64
C ILE A 425 9.32 -2.63 13.76
N THR A 426 9.31 -1.35 13.37
CA THR A 426 9.12 -0.23 14.30
C THR A 426 7.89 0.56 13.91
N VAL A 427 6.97 0.73 14.85
CA VAL A 427 5.77 1.56 14.70
C VAL A 427 5.86 2.71 15.70
N ALA A 428 6.06 3.93 15.20
CA ALA A 428 6.39 5.07 16.05
C ALA A 428 5.82 6.39 15.54
N GLY A 429 5.68 7.36 16.44
CA GLY A 429 5.54 8.76 16.09
C GLY A 429 6.77 9.30 15.38
N ASN A 430 6.57 10.42 14.68
CA ASN A 430 7.64 11.17 14.05
C ASN A 430 8.27 12.18 15.04
N ASP A 431 9.49 12.60 14.74
CA ASP A 431 10.25 13.64 15.47
C ASP A 431 10.20 15.01 14.75
N GLY A 432 9.41 15.13 13.68
CA GLY A 432 9.30 16.31 12.82
C GLY A 432 10.47 16.53 11.86
N ALA A 433 11.59 15.80 11.97
CA ALA A 433 12.79 16.05 11.16
C ALA A 433 12.57 15.81 9.66
N ASN A 434 11.62 14.93 9.32
CA ASN A 434 11.28 14.56 7.95
C ASN A 434 9.97 15.20 7.43
N GLY A 435 9.32 16.05 8.23
CA GLY A 435 8.04 16.67 7.86
C GLY A 435 6.85 15.70 7.78
N TRP A 436 6.92 14.55 8.44
CA TRP A 436 5.90 13.48 8.41
C TRP A 436 4.76 13.72 9.42
N GLY A 437 4.33 14.98 9.56
CA GLY A 437 3.34 15.40 10.54
C GLY A 437 3.93 16.08 11.77
N THR A 438 3.09 16.22 12.80
CA THR A 438 3.43 16.92 14.04
C THR A 438 4.13 16.00 15.06
N PRO A 439 5.26 16.42 15.67
CA PRO A 439 5.89 15.71 16.77
C PRO A 439 4.93 15.46 17.95
N GLY A 440 5.06 14.30 18.60
CA GLY A 440 4.17 13.89 19.71
C GLY A 440 2.73 13.60 19.31
N ARG A 441 2.42 13.62 18.02
CA ARG A 441 1.12 13.26 17.45
C ARG A 441 1.31 12.32 16.26
N ASN A 442 0.19 11.78 15.78
CA ASN A 442 0.15 11.00 14.54
C ASN A 442 1.13 9.80 14.55
N GLY A 443 0.94 8.91 15.53
CA GLY A 443 1.67 7.64 15.58
C GLY A 443 1.42 6.76 14.35
N GLY A 444 2.18 5.69 14.24
CA GLY A 444 1.91 4.63 13.27
C GLY A 444 0.85 3.65 13.80
N HIS A 445 0.02 3.12 12.91
CA HIS A 445 -1.01 2.15 13.26
C HIS A 445 -0.96 0.97 12.28
N VAL A 446 -0.65 -0.23 12.75
CA VAL A 446 -0.36 -1.38 11.87
C VAL A 446 -1.27 -2.57 12.15
N GLU A 447 -1.84 -3.15 11.10
CA GLU A 447 -2.33 -4.53 11.09
C GLU A 447 -1.26 -5.42 10.44
N LEU A 448 -0.64 -6.32 11.22
CA LEU A 448 0.32 -7.29 10.73
C LEU A 448 -0.35 -8.66 10.61
N VAL A 449 -0.38 -9.22 9.41
CA VAL A 449 -0.92 -10.55 9.14
C VAL A 449 0.20 -11.47 8.63
N ALA A 450 0.61 -12.41 9.48
CA ALA A 450 1.54 -13.47 9.13
C ALA A 450 0.74 -14.75 8.83
N ASP A 451 0.76 -15.19 7.57
CA ASP A 451 0.00 -16.33 7.08
C ASP A 451 0.96 -17.38 6.48
N ASN A 452 1.13 -18.54 7.11
CA ASN A 452 2.18 -19.50 6.72
C ASN A 452 3.55 -18.81 6.56
N GLN A 453 3.90 -17.99 7.56
CA GLN A 453 5.01 -17.06 7.51
C GLN A 453 5.92 -17.26 8.72
N VAL A 454 7.23 -17.22 8.49
CA VAL A 454 8.23 -17.14 9.55
C VAL A 454 8.69 -15.69 9.68
N LEU A 455 8.52 -15.10 10.86
CA LEU A 455 9.00 -13.78 11.22
C LEU A 455 10.14 -13.94 12.21
N THR A 456 11.26 -13.26 11.98
CA THR A 456 12.42 -13.25 12.90
C THR A 456 12.88 -11.83 13.12
N GLY A 457 13.02 -11.43 14.39
CA GLY A 457 13.44 -10.10 14.81
C GLY A 457 12.43 -9.43 15.73
N ASN A 458 12.82 -8.32 16.33
CA ASN A 458 12.02 -7.65 17.36
C ASN A 458 10.99 -6.69 16.76
N ILE A 459 9.91 -6.43 17.50
CA ILE A 459 8.92 -5.41 17.16
C ILE A 459 8.94 -4.35 18.26
N SER A 460 9.09 -3.08 17.86
CA SER A 460 9.01 -1.94 18.77
C SER A 460 7.82 -1.08 18.42
N VAL A 461 7.04 -0.71 19.43
CA VAL A 461 5.88 0.18 19.29
C VAL A 461 5.99 1.29 20.32
N ASP A 462 5.89 2.54 19.90
CA ASP A 462 5.88 3.65 20.85
C ASP A 462 4.49 3.87 21.48
N SER A 463 4.43 4.69 22.52
CA SER A 463 3.23 4.85 23.32
C SER A 463 2.06 5.53 22.59
N ILE A 464 2.30 6.20 21.47
CA ILE A 464 1.26 6.85 20.65
C ILE A 464 0.87 6.05 19.40
N SER A 465 1.51 4.90 19.21
CA SER A 465 1.33 4.01 18.06
C SER A 465 0.70 2.69 18.48
N ASN A 466 0.23 1.90 17.51
CA ASN A 466 -0.25 0.54 17.79
C ASN A 466 0.10 -0.47 16.70
N ILE A 467 0.22 -1.73 17.10
CA ILE A 467 0.23 -2.90 16.21
C ILE A 467 -0.84 -3.91 16.65
N ASN A 468 -1.58 -4.42 15.67
CA ASN A 468 -2.43 -5.60 15.79
C ASN A 468 -1.78 -6.73 14.99
N MET A 469 -1.26 -7.75 15.67
CA MET A 469 -0.57 -8.87 15.04
C MET A 469 -1.43 -10.13 15.03
N THR A 470 -1.57 -10.75 13.86
CA THR A 470 -2.22 -12.04 13.65
C THR A 470 -1.23 -13.06 13.11
N LEU A 471 -1.01 -14.15 13.86
CA LEU A 471 -0.26 -15.32 13.39
C LEU A 471 -1.22 -16.45 13.05
N LYS A 472 -1.33 -16.84 11.77
CA LYS A 472 -2.25 -17.91 11.33
C LYS A 472 -1.58 -18.89 10.36
N ASN A 473 -2.24 -20.03 10.13
CA ASN A 473 -1.84 -21.04 9.16
C ASN A 473 -0.39 -21.52 9.36
N ASN A 474 -0.04 -21.94 10.58
CA ASN A 474 1.29 -22.42 10.97
C ASN A 474 2.40 -21.36 10.90
N SER A 475 2.06 -20.08 11.03
CA SER A 475 3.04 -19.01 11.15
C SER A 475 3.87 -19.13 12.43
N THR A 476 5.14 -18.73 12.35
CA THR A 476 6.07 -18.68 13.47
C THR A 476 6.62 -17.27 13.65
N PHE A 477 6.55 -16.73 14.86
CA PHE A 477 7.25 -15.50 15.23
C PHE A 477 8.39 -15.81 16.20
N ASN A 478 9.62 -15.42 15.85
CA ASN A 478 10.83 -15.52 16.66
C ASN A 478 11.27 -14.10 17.05
N GLY A 479 10.87 -13.63 18.22
CA GLY A 479 11.11 -12.24 18.59
C GLY A 479 10.47 -11.85 19.91
N MET A 480 10.72 -10.60 20.31
CA MET A 480 10.01 -9.92 21.39
C MET A 480 9.25 -8.70 20.87
N ILE A 481 8.24 -8.28 21.62
CA ILE A 481 7.46 -7.06 21.37
C ILE A 481 7.69 -6.10 22.54
N SER A 482 8.12 -4.87 22.25
CA SER A 482 8.32 -3.82 23.25
C SER A 482 7.42 -2.63 23.00
N ILE A 483 6.69 -2.22 24.04
CA ILE A 483 6.04 -0.92 24.14
C ILE A 483 7.01 0.07 24.80
N VAL A 484 7.39 1.13 24.09
CA VAL A 484 8.31 2.16 24.57
C VAL A 484 7.60 3.52 24.71
N PRO A 485 8.03 4.42 25.61
CA PRO A 485 7.51 5.79 25.61
C PRO A 485 7.79 6.49 24.27
N ASN A 486 6.81 7.24 23.76
CA ASN A 486 7.07 8.20 22.70
C ASN A 486 8.01 9.30 23.22
N VAL A 487 9.09 9.57 22.47
CA VAL A 487 10.16 10.49 22.89
C VAL A 487 9.65 11.93 23.05
N GLU A 488 8.67 12.32 22.23
CA GLU A 488 8.05 13.65 22.24
C GLU A 488 6.97 13.81 23.32
N GLY A 489 6.75 12.78 24.15
CA GLY A 489 5.79 12.83 25.26
C GLY A 489 4.33 12.90 24.82
N GLY A 490 4.02 12.40 23.61
CA GLY A 490 2.66 12.40 23.08
C GLY A 490 1.65 11.60 23.91
N GLU A 491 0.36 11.95 23.77
CA GLU A 491 -0.75 11.28 24.46
C GLU A 491 -0.85 9.80 24.07
N LYS A 492 -0.92 8.92 25.08
CA LYS A 492 -0.89 7.47 24.85
C LYS A 492 -2.07 7.02 24.00
N TYR A 493 -1.80 6.17 23.03
CA TYR A 493 -2.86 5.49 22.28
C TYR A 493 -3.55 4.45 23.17
N LYS A 494 -4.81 4.13 22.82
CA LYS A 494 -5.68 3.24 23.61
C LYS A 494 -5.12 1.82 23.78
N THR A 495 -4.40 1.31 22.78
CA THR A 495 -3.72 0.01 22.78
C THR A 495 -2.41 0.15 22.02
N ASN A 496 -1.36 -0.59 22.36
CA ASN A 496 -0.07 -0.49 21.65
C ASN A 496 0.30 -1.80 20.98
N ALA A 497 0.01 -2.94 21.60
CA ALA A 497 0.27 -4.24 20.99
C ALA A 497 -0.82 -5.24 21.35
N ASP A 498 -1.65 -5.55 20.35
CA ASP A 498 -2.70 -6.56 20.44
C ASP A 498 -2.29 -7.78 19.61
N VAL A 499 -2.21 -8.95 20.21
CA VAL A 499 -1.66 -10.16 19.57
C VAL A 499 -2.69 -11.28 19.54
N PHE A 500 -2.93 -11.84 18.36
CA PHE A 500 -3.70 -13.04 18.12
C PHE A 500 -2.83 -14.15 17.54
N ILE A 501 -2.83 -15.31 18.19
CA ILE A 501 -2.11 -16.51 17.74
C ILE A 501 -3.14 -17.60 17.46
N ALA A 502 -3.31 -17.96 16.19
CA ALA A 502 -4.20 -19.05 15.80
C ALA A 502 -3.63 -20.42 16.18
N ALA A 503 -4.51 -21.43 16.22
CA ALA A 503 -4.08 -22.81 16.37
C ALA A 503 -3.07 -23.22 15.29
N GLY A 504 -2.04 -23.96 15.69
CA GLY A 504 -0.93 -24.38 14.82
C GLY A 504 0.19 -23.33 14.66
N SER A 505 -0.07 -22.05 14.96
CA SER A 505 0.95 -21.01 14.96
C SER A 505 1.78 -21.01 16.24
N THR A 506 3.02 -20.51 16.16
CA THR A 506 3.97 -20.50 17.29
C THR A 506 4.57 -19.12 17.50
N TRP A 507 4.70 -18.70 18.76
CA TRP A 507 5.56 -17.58 19.15
C TRP A 507 6.71 -18.09 20.03
N ASN A 508 7.93 -17.94 19.55
CA ASN A 508 9.17 -18.19 20.28
C ASN A 508 9.70 -16.87 20.86
N LEU A 509 9.63 -16.70 22.18
CA LEU A 509 10.17 -15.51 22.83
C LEU A 509 11.69 -15.51 22.76
N THR A 510 12.27 -14.37 22.41
CA THR A 510 13.71 -14.08 22.45
C THR A 510 14.07 -13.04 23.52
N GLY A 511 13.07 -12.53 24.23
CA GLY A 511 13.19 -11.49 25.24
C GLY A 511 11.86 -11.26 25.96
N ASN A 512 11.91 -10.51 27.06
CA ASN A 512 10.70 -10.09 27.76
C ASN A 512 9.86 -9.19 26.85
N SER A 513 8.57 -9.48 26.77
CA SER A 513 7.65 -8.74 25.91
C SER A 513 6.61 -7.97 26.72
N THR A 514 6.19 -6.81 26.22
CA THR A 514 5.10 -6.01 26.78
C THR A 514 3.98 -5.86 25.76
N LEU A 515 2.75 -6.18 26.17
CA LEU A 515 1.56 -6.17 25.30
C LEU A 515 0.41 -5.41 25.94
N THR A 516 -0.55 -4.99 25.13
CA THR A 516 -1.86 -4.58 25.62
C THR A 516 -2.79 -5.77 25.82
N SER A 517 -2.90 -6.65 24.81
CA SER A 517 -3.73 -7.85 24.90
C SER A 517 -3.12 -9.03 24.16
N LEU A 518 -3.47 -10.24 24.61
CA LEU A 518 -3.04 -11.49 24.00
C LEU A 518 -4.22 -12.46 23.95
N TYR A 519 -4.53 -12.95 22.76
CA TYR A 519 -5.43 -14.06 22.53
C TYR A 519 -4.67 -15.21 21.88
N ASN A 520 -4.51 -16.32 22.59
CA ASN A 520 -3.71 -17.45 22.14
C ASN A 520 -4.55 -18.73 22.00
N LEU A 521 -4.54 -19.30 20.79
CA LEU A 521 -5.02 -20.65 20.46
C LEU A 521 -3.88 -21.56 19.99
N GLY A 522 -2.66 -21.01 19.81
CA GLY A 522 -1.48 -21.72 19.37
C GLY A 522 -0.49 -21.97 20.51
N THR A 523 0.80 -22.03 20.17
CA THR A 523 1.89 -22.33 21.10
C THR A 523 2.72 -21.09 21.38
N ILE A 524 3.04 -20.87 22.65
CA ILE A 524 4.03 -19.87 23.09
C ILE A 524 5.16 -20.61 23.77
N ASN A 525 6.37 -20.48 23.24
CA ASN A 525 7.59 -20.98 23.85
C ASN A 525 8.25 -19.82 24.59
N TYR A 526 8.13 -19.84 25.93
CA TYR A 526 8.59 -18.72 26.76
C TYR A 526 10.11 -18.59 26.82
N ASN A 527 10.85 -19.69 26.66
CA ASN A 527 12.32 -19.69 26.65
C ASN A 527 12.95 -18.95 27.84
N GLY A 528 12.32 -19.02 29.02
CA GLY A 528 12.78 -18.32 30.23
C GLY A 528 12.40 -16.83 30.32
N TYR A 529 11.68 -16.29 29.34
CA TYR A 529 11.19 -14.91 29.31
C TYR A 529 9.73 -14.81 29.76
N THR A 530 9.26 -13.57 29.92
CA THR A 530 7.88 -13.27 30.33
C THR A 530 7.15 -12.38 29.34
N ILE A 531 5.83 -12.49 29.31
CA ILE A 531 4.94 -11.51 28.67
C ILE A 531 4.24 -10.73 29.77
N THR A 532 4.37 -9.40 29.77
CA THR A 532 3.68 -8.50 30.69
C THR A 532 2.59 -7.75 29.95
N LEU A 533 1.34 -7.87 30.41
CA LEU A 533 0.21 -7.13 29.87
C LEU A 533 0.09 -5.74 30.49
N ALA A 534 -0.64 -4.85 29.82
CA ALA A 534 -0.89 -3.49 30.27
C ALA A 534 -1.61 -3.39 31.62
N ASP A 535 -2.34 -4.43 32.03
CA ASP A 535 -2.98 -4.52 33.35
C ASP A 535 -2.04 -5.03 34.48
N GLY A 536 -0.78 -5.31 34.14
CA GLY A 536 0.24 -5.83 35.06
C GLY A 536 0.28 -7.36 35.15
N THR A 537 -0.58 -8.08 34.44
CA THR A 537 -0.54 -9.55 34.39
C THR A 537 0.78 -10.02 33.76
N VAL A 538 1.48 -10.93 34.43
CA VAL A 538 2.73 -11.54 33.94
C VAL A 538 2.47 -12.99 33.59
N MET A 539 2.74 -13.36 32.34
CA MET A 539 2.67 -14.72 31.82
C MET A 539 4.08 -15.29 31.63
N LYS A 540 4.26 -16.54 32.05
CA LYS A 540 5.51 -17.31 32.01
C LYS A 540 5.19 -18.81 32.02
N GLU A 541 6.21 -19.64 31.78
CA GLU A 541 6.13 -21.10 31.91
C GLU A 541 5.86 -21.57 33.35
#